data_AF-A0A7J8SJF9-F1
#
_entry.id   AF-A0A7J8SJF9-F1
#
_cell.length_a   1.000
_cell.length_b   1.000
_cell.length_c   1.000
_cell.angle_alpha   90.00
_cell.angle_beta   90.00
_cell.angle_gamma   90.00
#
_symmetry.space_group_name_H-M   'P 1'
#
loop_
_entity.id
_entity.type
_entity.pdbx_description
1 polymer ?
#
loop_
_entity_poly.entity_id
_entity_poly.type
_entity_poly.pdbx_seq_one_letter_code
_entity_poly.pdbx_strand_id
1 'polypeptide(L)'
;MSKNLTQFLLLVSLALSSSCSAVKVEYDANAIIIDGQRKIMNVASIHYPRSTEQMLPDLIMKAKDGGIGAIETFIFWDVHEPRHRQGTWNFIKFFQLVHEAGLYGIIRIGPYVCAEWNYGQKEMETFTTKIVNKVKVAKLFAPQGGPIIVAQIENEYGNIMEGYGAAGKKYIEWCAKMAVAQNISVPPMINTCNGFYCDNFKPNNPKSPKMWTENWTVWFKLWGSKDPHRTAEDIAFAVARFFQMGGVLNTYYMYHGGTKLGCTSDGLYITASYDYDASLDEFGNQFAKQANGLQLVNGDDYSFEFEKPVSLEPGANTISLLSATIGLPNYGFKYDMKPTGLVGGAVLLINPAKNMIDLTPNTRSYGVGLDGELSQRLFDPKSPNGNVFKAGQVPTGRPMFWYKAAMGTEPVVVDLLGMGKVHAWVNGKSIGRYLPAQIADSKYCSNICDYRSHYKK
;
A
#
# COMPACT_ATOMS: atom_id res chain seq x y z
N MET A 1 -66.80 -23.54 -15.33
CA MET A 1 -66.49 -24.10 -14.00
C MET A 1 -65.03 -24.58 -14.02
N SER A 2 -64.01 -23.73 -13.92
CA SER A 2 -63.55 -22.95 -12.75
C SER A 2 -62.99 -23.79 -11.59
N LYS A 3 -62.03 -24.69 -11.87
CA LYS A 3 -61.00 -25.11 -10.91
C LYS A 3 -59.72 -25.31 -11.73
N ASN A 4 -58.59 -24.80 -11.24
CA ASN A 4 -57.20 -25.02 -11.73
C ASN A 4 -56.41 -23.78 -12.20
N LEU A 5 -56.87 -22.55 -11.97
CA LEU A 5 -56.01 -21.36 -12.16
C LEU A 5 -55.48 -20.74 -10.86
N THR A 6 -55.99 -21.15 -9.70
CA THR A 6 -55.62 -20.55 -8.41
C THR A 6 -54.44 -21.20 -7.69
N GLN A 7 -53.92 -22.33 -8.20
CA GLN A 7 -52.84 -23.07 -7.53
C GLN A 7 -51.45 -22.91 -8.17
N PHE A 8 -51.36 -22.31 -9.37
CA PHE A 8 -50.07 -22.03 -10.01
C PHE A 8 -49.54 -20.62 -9.71
N LEU A 9 -50.36 -19.75 -9.12
CA LEU A 9 -49.98 -18.39 -8.69
C LEU A 9 -49.46 -18.30 -7.25
N LEU A 10 -49.39 -19.44 -6.52
CA LEU A 10 -48.89 -19.50 -5.14
C LEU A 10 -47.50 -20.13 -5.01
N LEU A 11 -46.90 -20.60 -6.11
CA LEU A 11 -45.57 -21.22 -6.13
C LEU A 11 -44.48 -20.38 -6.81
N VAL A 12 -44.80 -19.15 -7.25
CA VAL A 12 -43.82 -18.22 -7.85
C VAL A 12 -43.69 -16.91 -7.04
N SER A 13 -44.39 -16.77 -5.92
CA SER A 13 -44.27 -15.61 -5.01
C SER A 13 -43.31 -15.82 -3.83
N LEU A 14 -42.60 -16.96 -3.77
CA LEU A 14 -41.31 -17.06 -3.07
C LEU A 14 -40.14 -16.73 -4.02
N ALA A 15 -40.30 -15.68 -4.83
CA ALA A 15 -39.14 -14.86 -5.12
C ALA A 15 -38.76 -14.29 -3.75
N LEU A 16 -37.65 -14.79 -3.18
CA LEU A 16 -36.99 -14.19 -2.03
C LEU A 16 -36.95 -12.68 -2.27
N SER A 17 -37.89 -11.96 -1.66
CA SER A 17 -37.58 -10.67 -1.12
C SER A 17 -36.45 -10.97 -0.14
N SER A 18 -35.21 -10.89 -0.61
CA SER A 18 -34.10 -10.50 0.25
C SER A 18 -34.52 -9.15 0.80
N SER A 19 -35.31 -9.18 1.87
CA SER A 19 -35.46 -8.09 2.80
C SER A 19 -34.03 -7.73 3.14
N CYS A 20 -33.57 -6.63 2.54
CA CYS A 20 -32.33 -5.97 2.88
C CYS A 20 -32.51 -5.50 4.31
N SER A 21 -32.36 -6.43 5.26
CA SER A 21 -32.44 -6.14 6.67
C SER A 21 -31.18 -5.34 6.96
N ALA A 22 -31.37 -4.11 7.41
CA ALA A 22 -30.27 -3.26 7.85
C ALA A 22 -29.43 -4.04 8.87
N VAL A 23 -28.18 -4.35 8.53
CA VAL A 23 -27.28 -5.08 9.42
C VAL A 23 -26.86 -4.15 10.54
N LYS A 24 -27.17 -4.50 11.79
CA LYS A 24 -26.80 -3.69 12.95
C LYS A 24 -25.40 -4.06 13.39
N VAL A 25 -24.49 -3.08 13.41
CA VAL A 25 -23.12 -3.27 13.87
C VAL A 25 -22.88 -2.50 15.16
N GLU A 26 -22.52 -3.23 16.21
CA GLU A 26 -22.25 -2.72 17.55
C GLU A 26 -20.97 -3.35 18.09
N TYR A 27 -20.56 -2.97 19.30
CA TYR A 27 -19.49 -3.65 20.02
C TYR A 27 -19.74 -3.62 21.52
N ASP A 28 -19.11 -4.55 22.22
CA ASP A 28 -18.95 -4.50 23.67
C ASP A 28 -17.49 -4.82 24.03
N ALA A 29 -17.18 -4.89 25.33
CA ALA A 29 -15.81 -5.14 25.82
C ALA A 29 -15.16 -6.41 25.27
N ASN A 30 -15.94 -7.36 24.73
CA ASN A 30 -15.50 -8.70 24.37
C ASN A 30 -15.74 -9.09 22.91
N ALA A 31 -16.38 -8.25 22.07
CA ALA A 31 -16.58 -8.55 20.66
C ALA A 31 -17.08 -7.36 19.84
N ILE A 32 -16.92 -7.48 18.52
CA ILE A 32 -17.83 -6.83 17.55
C ILE A 32 -19.12 -7.65 17.51
N ILE A 33 -20.26 -6.97 17.48
CA ILE A 33 -21.59 -7.57 17.43
C ILE A 33 -22.21 -7.23 16.08
N ILE A 34 -22.55 -8.25 15.30
CA ILE A 34 -23.22 -8.11 14.00
C ILE A 34 -24.55 -8.85 14.09
N ASP A 35 -25.65 -8.12 13.92
CA ASP A 35 -27.02 -8.63 14.07
C ASP A 35 -27.26 -9.38 15.39
N GLY A 36 -26.79 -8.77 16.48
CA GLY A 36 -26.91 -9.32 17.83
C GLY A 36 -25.96 -10.50 18.13
N GLN A 37 -25.16 -10.94 17.15
CA GLN A 37 -24.21 -12.04 17.32
C GLN A 37 -22.80 -11.50 17.54
N ARG A 38 -22.18 -11.87 18.67
CA ARG A 38 -20.76 -11.61 18.90
C ARG A 38 -19.92 -12.38 17.89
N LYS A 39 -18.91 -11.71 17.32
CA LYS A 39 -18.01 -12.28 16.32
C LYS A 39 -16.58 -12.31 16.81
N ILE A 40 -15.91 -13.42 16.53
CA ILE A 40 -14.47 -13.57 16.57
C ILE A 40 -14.05 -13.90 15.13
N MET A 41 -13.09 -13.17 14.56
CA MET A 41 -12.74 -13.36 13.16
C MET A 41 -11.27 -13.11 12.85
N ASN A 42 -10.78 -13.87 11.88
CA ASN A 42 -9.58 -13.53 11.13
C ASN A 42 -9.98 -12.66 9.92
N VAL A 43 -9.13 -11.70 9.61
CA VAL A 43 -9.31 -10.71 8.55
C VAL A 43 -8.10 -10.75 7.63
N ALA A 44 -8.32 -10.57 6.33
CA ALA A 44 -7.25 -10.51 5.33
C ALA A 44 -7.05 -9.08 4.86
N SER A 45 -5.85 -8.52 5.02
CA SER A 45 -5.50 -7.29 4.30
C SER A 45 -5.20 -7.62 2.83
N ILE A 46 -5.99 -7.06 1.92
CA ILE A 46 -5.81 -7.14 0.46
C ILE A 46 -6.00 -5.75 -0.13
N HIS A 47 -4.96 -5.18 -0.71
CA HIS A 47 -5.01 -3.82 -1.25
C HIS A 47 -5.34 -3.80 -2.73
N TYR A 48 -6.52 -3.28 -3.06
CA TYR A 48 -7.05 -3.28 -4.44
C TYR A 48 -6.13 -2.65 -5.50
N PRO A 49 -5.30 -1.62 -5.24
CA PRO A 49 -4.40 -1.09 -6.27
C PRO A 49 -3.16 -1.96 -6.51
N ARG A 50 -2.87 -2.92 -5.64
CA ARG A 50 -1.71 -3.80 -5.73
C ARG A 50 -1.98 -5.10 -6.49
N SER A 51 -3.15 -5.21 -7.09
CA SER A 51 -3.58 -6.34 -7.90
C SER A 51 -4.36 -5.83 -9.10
N THR A 52 -4.42 -6.62 -10.16
CA THR A 52 -5.28 -6.30 -11.31
C THR A 52 -6.74 -6.56 -10.97
N GLU A 53 -7.67 -5.86 -11.62
CA GLU A 53 -9.11 -6.11 -11.42
C GLU A 53 -9.51 -7.57 -11.70
N GLN A 54 -8.77 -8.25 -12.59
CA GLN A 54 -8.98 -9.65 -12.95
C GLN A 54 -8.58 -10.62 -11.83
N MET A 55 -7.59 -10.26 -11.00
CA MET A 55 -7.15 -11.09 -9.88
C MET A 55 -8.08 -10.99 -8.67
N LEU A 56 -8.73 -9.83 -8.47
CA LEU A 56 -9.47 -9.55 -7.23
C LEU A 56 -10.53 -10.61 -6.87
N PRO A 57 -11.37 -11.12 -7.79
CA PRO A 57 -12.34 -12.16 -7.44
C PRO A 57 -11.69 -13.45 -6.93
N ASP A 58 -10.61 -13.89 -7.57
CA ASP A 58 -9.88 -15.11 -7.19
C ASP A 58 -9.18 -14.93 -5.83
N LEU A 59 -8.53 -13.79 -5.59
CA LEU A 59 -7.89 -13.46 -4.31
C LEU A 59 -8.90 -13.46 -3.15
N ILE A 60 -10.07 -12.84 -3.36
CA ILE A 60 -11.15 -12.77 -2.37
C ILE A 60 -11.69 -14.17 -2.05
N MET A 61 -11.88 -15.01 -3.08
CA MET A 61 -12.34 -16.39 -2.89
C MET A 61 -11.31 -17.26 -2.18
N LYS A 62 -10.02 -17.15 -2.53
CA LYS A 62 -8.95 -17.85 -1.81
C LYS A 62 -8.87 -17.43 -0.34
N ALA A 63 -9.08 -16.16 -0.03
CA ALA A 63 -9.16 -15.70 1.36
C ALA A 63 -10.37 -16.31 2.10
N LYS A 64 -11.54 -16.32 1.45
CA LYS A 64 -12.74 -16.97 2.01
C LYS A 64 -12.50 -18.45 2.31
N ASP A 65 -11.95 -19.19 1.35
CA ASP A 65 -11.63 -20.62 1.49
C ASP A 65 -10.57 -20.87 2.56
N GLY A 66 -9.67 -19.89 2.77
CA GLY A 66 -8.69 -19.85 3.87
C GLY A 66 -9.27 -19.51 5.25
N GLY A 67 -10.59 -19.42 5.40
CA GLY A 67 -11.26 -19.20 6.69
C GLY A 67 -11.31 -17.75 7.15
N ILE A 68 -11.14 -16.79 6.23
CA ILE A 68 -11.24 -15.36 6.52
C ILE A 68 -12.71 -14.93 6.62
N GLY A 69 -13.04 -14.13 7.64
CA GLY A 69 -14.39 -13.59 7.85
C GLY A 69 -14.60 -12.18 7.29
N ALA A 70 -13.51 -11.43 7.07
CA ALA A 70 -13.57 -10.08 6.51
C ALA A 70 -12.33 -9.72 5.68
N ILE A 71 -12.49 -8.82 4.71
CA ILE A 71 -11.38 -8.23 3.94
C ILE A 71 -11.15 -6.79 4.40
N GLU A 72 -9.90 -6.46 4.69
CA GLU A 72 -9.44 -5.12 5.04
C GLU A 72 -8.68 -4.49 3.88
N THR A 73 -8.92 -3.19 3.62
CA THR A 73 -8.06 -2.40 2.74
C THR A 73 -7.93 -0.96 3.21
N PHE A 74 -6.75 -0.37 3.00
CA PHE A 74 -6.61 1.08 2.98
C PHE A 74 -7.32 1.71 1.78
N ILE A 75 -7.69 2.99 1.92
CA ILE A 75 -8.02 3.87 0.82
C ILE A 75 -6.78 4.69 0.43
N PHE A 76 -6.39 4.60 -0.82
CA PHE A 76 -5.19 5.24 -1.36
C PHE A 76 -5.57 6.58 -2.00
N TRP A 77 -5.37 7.69 -1.27
CA TRP A 77 -5.76 9.02 -1.75
C TRP A 77 -5.06 9.37 -3.06
N ASP A 78 -3.75 9.19 -3.13
CA ASP A 78 -2.92 9.40 -4.32
C ASP A 78 -3.44 8.67 -5.57
N VAL A 79 -4.00 7.47 -5.42
CA VAL A 79 -4.63 6.71 -6.51
C VAL A 79 -5.97 7.33 -6.95
N HIS A 80 -6.73 7.88 -6.01
CA HIS A 80 -8.08 8.41 -6.24
C HIS A 80 -8.15 9.89 -6.59
N GLU A 81 -7.11 10.66 -6.27
CA GLU A 81 -6.95 12.06 -6.68
C GLU A 81 -5.52 12.37 -7.14
N PRO A 82 -4.99 11.67 -8.18
CA PRO A 82 -3.66 11.95 -8.75
C PRO A 82 -3.54 13.39 -9.29
N ARG A 83 -4.69 14.00 -9.62
CA ARG A 83 -4.85 15.44 -9.73
C ARG A 83 -5.94 15.86 -8.75
N HIS A 84 -5.74 17.01 -8.12
CA HIS A 84 -6.66 17.54 -7.12
C HIS A 84 -8.12 17.43 -7.60
N ARG A 85 -8.91 16.63 -6.86
CA ARG A 85 -10.34 16.35 -7.08
C ARG A 85 -10.72 15.54 -8.33
N GLN A 86 -9.78 14.96 -9.05
CA GLN A 86 -10.02 14.15 -10.26
C GLN A 86 -9.49 12.72 -10.11
N GLY A 87 -10.33 11.72 -10.32
CA GLY A 87 -9.92 10.31 -10.36
C GLY A 87 -11.07 9.31 -10.37
N THR A 88 -10.72 8.02 -10.39
CA THR A 88 -11.63 6.87 -10.40
C THR A 88 -11.78 6.28 -9.00
N TRP A 89 -12.82 5.48 -8.76
CA TRP A 89 -13.20 4.99 -7.42
C TRP A 89 -13.34 3.47 -7.41
N ASN A 90 -12.30 2.78 -7.87
CA ASN A 90 -12.30 1.32 -8.03
C ASN A 90 -12.46 0.54 -6.70
N PHE A 91 -12.24 1.17 -5.55
CA PHE A 91 -12.52 0.57 -4.24
C PHE A 91 -14.02 0.21 -4.05
N ILE A 92 -14.94 0.89 -4.75
CA ILE A 92 -16.38 0.55 -4.74
C ILE A 92 -16.59 -0.84 -5.32
N LYS A 93 -16.02 -1.10 -6.50
CA LYS A 93 -16.08 -2.42 -7.15
C LYS A 93 -15.41 -3.48 -6.29
N PHE A 94 -14.29 -3.16 -5.64
CA PHE A 94 -13.64 -4.07 -4.70
C PHE A 94 -14.56 -4.50 -3.56
N PHE A 95 -15.21 -3.56 -2.86
CA PHE A 95 -16.14 -3.92 -1.79
C PHE A 95 -17.41 -4.61 -2.30
N GLN A 96 -17.86 -4.33 -3.54
CA GLN A 96 -18.93 -5.12 -4.16
C GLN A 96 -18.53 -6.59 -4.33
N LEU A 97 -17.30 -6.87 -4.80
CA LEU A 97 -16.78 -8.24 -4.90
C LEU A 97 -16.66 -8.91 -3.51
N VAL A 98 -16.21 -8.17 -2.49
CA VAL A 98 -16.17 -8.66 -1.10
C VAL A 98 -17.57 -9.04 -0.61
N HIS A 99 -18.57 -8.21 -0.91
CA HIS A 99 -19.97 -8.47 -0.57
C HIS A 99 -20.52 -9.69 -1.30
N GLU A 100 -20.27 -9.81 -2.61
CA GLU A 100 -20.68 -10.95 -3.43
C GLU A 100 -20.08 -12.27 -2.95
N ALA A 101 -18.84 -12.23 -2.43
CA ALA A 101 -18.21 -13.38 -1.78
C ALA A 101 -18.82 -13.72 -0.41
N GLY A 102 -19.70 -12.88 0.15
CA GLY A 102 -20.31 -13.08 1.47
C GLY A 102 -19.35 -12.82 2.64
N LEU A 103 -18.31 -12.00 2.41
CA LEU A 103 -17.37 -11.56 3.43
C LEU A 103 -17.74 -10.17 3.95
N TYR A 104 -17.35 -9.87 5.19
CA TYR A 104 -17.41 -8.50 5.69
C TYR A 104 -16.25 -7.64 5.15
N GLY A 105 -16.41 -6.32 5.22
CA GLY A 105 -15.40 -5.35 4.81
C GLY A 105 -14.94 -4.47 5.97
N ILE A 106 -13.64 -4.19 6.02
CA ILE A 106 -13.05 -3.17 6.87
C ILE A 106 -12.39 -2.12 5.98
N ILE A 107 -12.86 -0.87 6.08
CA ILE A 107 -12.33 0.24 5.29
C ILE A 107 -11.41 1.10 6.14
N ARG A 108 -10.12 1.12 5.81
CA ARG A 108 -9.16 2.00 6.47
C ARG A 108 -9.01 3.26 5.62
N ILE A 109 -9.85 4.26 5.88
CA ILE A 109 -9.89 5.48 5.06
C ILE A 109 -8.57 6.25 5.15
N GLY A 110 -7.83 6.08 6.27
CA GLY A 110 -6.66 6.88 6.55
C GLY A 110 -7.10 8.33 6.74
N PRO A 111 -6.56 9.33 6.02
CA PRO A 111 -5.63 9.29 4.91
C PRO A 111 -4.38 10.08 5.29
N TYR A 112 -3.53 9.55 6.17
CA TYR A 112 -2.39 10.33 6.64
C TYR A 112 -1.60 10.92 5.45
N VAL A 113 -1.64 12.25 5.30
CA VAL A 113 -0.94 13.03 4.26
C VAL A 113 -0.15 14.19 4.83
N CYS A 114 0.06 14.23 6.16
CA CYS A 114 0.54 15.41 6.87
C CYS A 114 -0.36 16.65 6.71
N ALA A 115 -0.47 17.45 7.78
CA ALA A 115 -0.76 18.88 7.69
C ALA A 115 -0.82 19.54 9.08
N GLU A 116 0.31 20.08 9.50
CA GLU A 116 0.34 21.01 10.64
C GLU A 116 -0.10 22.42 10.21
N TRP A 117 -1.40 22.63 9.93
CA TRP A 117 -2.12 23.92 10.03
C TRP A 117 -3.57 23.75 9.49
N ASN A 118 -4.46 24.72 9.73
CA ASN A 118 -5.88 24.76 9.30
C ASN A 118 -6.20 24.28 7.87
N TYR A 119 -5.23 24.24 6.97
CA TYR A 119 -5.42 23.84 5.57
C TYR A 119 -5.60 22.33 5.40
N GLY A 120 -4.76 21.48 5.99
CA GLY A 120 -4.89 20.04 5.72
C GLY A 120 -5.83 19.27 6.64
N GLN A 121 -6.27 19.84 7.78
CA GLN A 121 -7.49 19.35 8.44
C GLN A 121 -8.70 19.44 7.49
N LYS A 122 -8.81 20.56 6.77
CA LYS A 122 -9.89 20.74 5.79
C LYS A 122 -9.77 19.77 4.62
N GLU A 123 -8.57 19.51 4.11
CA GLU A 123 -8.36 18.54 3.04
C GLU A 123 -8.66 17.10 3.52
N MET A 124 -8.23 16.75 4.73
CA MET A 124 -8.56 15.49 5.43
C MET A 124 -10.07 15.28 5.57
N GLU A 125 -10.79 16.29 6.07
CA GLU A 125 -12.26 16.25 6.18
C GLU A 125 -12.92 16.15 4.80
N THR A 126 -12.44 16.91 3.82
CA THR A 126 -12.97 16.92 2.46
C THR A 126 -12.84 15.54 1.81
N PHE A 127 -11.66 14.94 1.87
CA PHE A 127 -11.42 13.62 1.29
C PHE A 127 -12.19 12.53 2.05
N THR A 128 -12.15 12.51 3.37
CA THR A 128 -12.89 11.56 4.19
C THR A 128 -14.39 11.62 3.90
N THR A 129 -14.97 12.83 3.87
CA THR A 129 -16.38 13.06 3.54
C THR A 129 -16.70 12.57 2.14
N LYS A 130 -15.81 12.79 1.17
CA LYS A 130 -15.97 12.31 -0.21
C LYS A 130 -16.00 10.77 -0.29
N ILE A 131 -15.09 10.09 0.43
CA ILE A 131 -15.06 8.63 0.49
C ILE A 131 -16.32 8.10 1.16
N VAL A 132 -16.67 8.61 2.34
CA VAL A 132 -17.89 8.22 3.07
C VAL A 132 -19.13 8.40 2.19
N ASN A 133 -19.28 9.54 1.52
CA ASN A 133 -20.42 9.78 0.64
C ASN A 133 -20.49 8.78 -0.52
N LYS A 134 -19.36 8.41 -1.11
CA LYS A 134 -19.31 7.38 -2.16
C LYS A 134 -19.74 6.01 -1.63
N VAL A 135 -19.26 5.63 -0.44
CA VAL A 135 -19.65 4.39 0.22
C VAL A 135 -21.15 4.39 0.53
N LYS A 136 -21.70 5.51 1.02
CA LYS A 136 -23.13 5.67 1.30
C LYS A 136 -23.99 5.57 0.05
N VAL A 137 -23.62 6.26 -1.03
CA VAL A 137 -24.34 6.22 -2.31
C VAL A 137 -24.32 4.81 -2.89
N ALA A 138 -23.19 4.11 -2.78
CA ALA A 138 -23.06 2.71 -3.20
C ALA A 138 -23.70 1.70 -2.22
N LYS A 139 -24.28 2.15 -1.09
CA LYS A 139 -24.90 1.32 -0.05
C LYS A 139 -23.97 0.24 0.51
N LEU A 140 -22.69 0.58 0.67
CA LEU A 140 -21.67 -0.39 1.08
C LEU A 140 -21.47 -0.49 2.60
N PHE A 141 -22.03 0.41 3.41
CA PHE A 141 -22.06 0.23 4.86
C PHE A 141 -23.06 -0.87 5.24
N ALA A 142 -22.72 -1.69 6.23
CA ALA A 142 -23.55 -2.79 6.70
C ALA A 142 -25.00 -2.39 7.07
N PRO A 143 -25.25 -1.26 7.76
CA PRO A 143 -26.61 -0.78 8.00
C PRO A 143 -27.43 -0.47 6.72
N GLN A 144 -26.77 -0.32 5.56
CA GLN A 144 -27.40 -0.14 4.26
C GLN A 144 -27.53 -1.44 3.46
N GLY A 145 -27.14 -2.58 4.05
CA GLY A 145 -27.06 -3.88 3.41
C GLY A 145 -25.72 -4.18 2.74
N GLY A 146 -24.69 -3.35 2.93
CA GLY A 146 -23.35 -3.58 2.37
C GLY A 146 -22.43 -4.43 3.25
N PRO A 147 -21.17 -4.67 2.84
CA PRO A 147 -20.26 -5.52 3.62
C PRO A 147 -19.52 -4.77 4.72
N ILE A 148 -19.44 -3.43 4.69
CA ILE A 148 -18.51 -2.67 5.53
C ILE A 148 -19.03 -2.57 6.96
N ILE A 149 -18.28 -3.17 7.91
CA ILE A 149 -18.63 -3.26 9.33
C ILE A 149 -17.78 -2.36 10.23
N VAL A 150 -16.59 -1.97 9.79
CA VAL A 150 -15.67 -1.12 10.56
C VAL A 150 -14.98 -0.13 9.62
N ALA A 151 -14.78 1.10 10.09
CA ALA A 151 -14.03 2.13 9.38
C ALA A 151 -12.92 2.72 10.26
N GLN A 152 -11.69 2.82 9.74
CA GLN A 152 -10.58 3.52 10.40
C GLN A 152 -10.46 4.95 9.89
N ILE A 153 -10.20 5.87 10.84
CA ILE A 153 -9.67 7.21 10.56
C ILE A 153 -8.25 7.30 11.10
N GLU A 154 -7.39 8.05 10.41
CA GLU A 154 -5.95 8.13 10.75
C GLU A 154 -5.22 6.77 10.65
N ASN A 155 -3.91 6.73 10.90
CA ASN A 155 -3.15 5.49 10.99
C ASN A 155 -1.92 5.62 11.91
N GLU A 156 -1.85 4.82 12.97
CA GLU A 156 -0.69 4.76 13.90
C GLU A 156 -0.21 6.13 14.44
N TYR A 157 -1.08 7.15 14.44
CA TYR A 157 -0.70 8.52 14.82
C TYR A 157 -0.07 8.61 16.22
N GLY A 158 -0.46 7.69 17.12
CA GLY A 158 0.14 7.58 18.45
C GLY A 158 1.67 7.44 18.46
N ASN A 159 2.26 6.83 17.42
CA ASN A 159 3.70 6.63 17.30
C ASN A 159 4.48 7.93 17.03
N ILE A 160 3.83 8.94 16.45
CA ILE A 160 4.46 10.21 16.07
C ILE A 160 3.89 11.41 16.84
N MET A 161 2.75 11.22 17.53
CA MET A 161 2.00 12.28 18.21
C MET A 161 2.87 13.06 19.21
N GLU A 162 3.81 12.39 19.89
CA GLU A 162 4.69 13.04 20.87
C GLU A 162 5.49 14.19 20.25
N GLY A 163 5.99 14.02 19.02
CA GLY A 163 6.73 15.06 18.30
C GLY A 163 5.91 16.33 18.05
N TYR A 164 4.58 16.23 18.04
CA TYR A 164 3.64 17.35 17.86
C TYR A 164 3.12 17.95 19.18
N GLY A 165 3.46 17.37 20.33
CA GLY A 165 3.05 17.84 21.65
C GLY A 165 1.54 18.03 21.78
N ALA A 166 1.13 19.19 22.32
CA ALA A 166 -0.29 19.50 22.55
C ALA A 166 -1.11 19.62 21.25
N ALA A 167 -0.47 19.99 20.13
CA ALA A 167 -1.16 20.09 18.84
C ALA A 167 -1.57 18.70 18.32
N GLY A 168 -0.71 17.69 18.50
CA GLY A 168 -1.03 16.32 18.10
C GLY A 168 -2.21 15.74 18.86
N LYS A 169 -2.31 16.01 20.18
CA LYS A 169 -3.48 15.60 20.98
C LYS A 169 -4.77 16.25 20.50
N LYS A 170 -4.75 17.56 20.23
CA LYS A 170 -5.91 18.28 19.67
C LYS A 170 -6.31 17.74 18.29
N TYR A 171 -5.33 17.36 17.47
CA TYR A 171 -5.55 16.79 16.16
C TYR A 171 -6.27 15.44 16.23
N ILE A 172 -5.79 14.50 17.04
CA ILE A 172 -6.42 13.18 17.13
C ILE A 172 -7.83 13.24 17.74
N GLU A 173 -8.06 14.15 18.68
CA GLU A 173 -9.41 14.45 19.20
C GLU A 173 -10.34 15.01 18.12
N TRP A 174 -9.82 15.89 17.27
CA TRP A 174 -10.56 16.41 16.11
C TRP A 174 -10.86 15.30 15.10
N CYS A 175 -9.90 14.43 14.75
CA CYS A 175 -10.13 13.30 13.84
C CYS A 175 -11.23 12.38 14.36
N ALA A 176 -11.24 12.06 15.65
CA ALA A 176 -12.27 11.24 16.27
C ALA A 176 -13.66 11.90 16.16
N LYS A 177 -13.76 13.21 16.45
CA LYS A 177 -15.03 13.96 16.32
C LYS A 177 -15.50 14.04 14.86
N MET A 178 -14.60 14.30 13.93
CA MET A 178 -14.89 14.35 12.50
C MET A 178 -15.40 13.00 12.00
N ALA A 179 -14.74 11.90 12.37
CA ALA A 179 -15.17 10.55 12.00
C ALA A 179 -16.57 10.19 12.54
N VAL A 180 -16.88 10.56 13.78
CA VAL A 180 -18.24 10.37 14.36
C VAL A 180 -19.27 11.22 13.61
N ALA A 181 -18.92 12.48 13.27
CA ALA A 181 -19.81 13.39 12.54
C ALA A 181 -20.15 12.88 11.12
N GLN A 182 -19.34 12.01 10.53
CA GLN A 182 -19.65 11.36 9.26
C GLN A 182 -20.92 10.48 9.32
N ASN A 183 -21.39 10.09 10.51
CA ASN A 183 -22.63 9.34 10.72
C ASN A 183 -22.79 8.14 9.77
N ILE A 184 -21.83 7.21 9.86
CA ILE A 184 -21.78 6.01 9.01
C ILE A 184 -22.53 4.81 9.60
N SER A 185 -23.10 4.97 10.80
CA SER A 185 -23.88 3.95 11.53
C SER A 185 -23.13 2.62 11.77
N VAL A 186 -21.82 2.61 11.59
CA VAL A 186 -20.90 1.56 12.04
C VAL A 186 -19.90 2.17 13.02
N PRO A 187 -19.36 1.39 13.97
CA PRO A 187 -18.36 1.89 14.90
C PRO A 187 -17.14 2.46 14.15
N PRO A 188 -16.71 3.72 14.41
CA PRO A 188 -15.37 4.14 14.02
C PRO A 188 -14.36 3.28 14.78
N MET A 189 -13.19 3.04 14.19
CA MET A 189 -12.20 2.17 14.78
C MET A 189 -11.81 2.68 16.18
N ILE A 190 -12.08 1.84 17.16
CA ILE A 190 -11.57 1.92 18.52
C ILE A 190 -10.05 1.79 18.52
N ASN A 191 -9.38 2.19 19.60
CA ASN A 191 -7.93 2.00 19.71
C ASN A 191 -7.56 0.49 19.57
N THR A 192 -6.71 0.18 18.60
CA THR A 192 -6.27 -1.18 18.25
C THR A 192 -4.75 -1.32 18.36
N CYS A 193 -4.25 -2.53 18.10
CA CYS A 193 -2.83 -2.84 18.08
C CYS A 193 -2.35 -3.27 16.70
N ASN A 194 -1.10 -2.93 16.40
CA ASN A 194 -0.33 -3.37 15.24
C ASN A 194 1.01 -3.93 15.74
N GLY A 195 1.54 -4.92 15.05
CA GLY A 195 2.80 -5.54 15.44
C GLY A 195 2.94 -6.99 15.01
N PHE A 196 4.07 -7.60 15.37
CA PHE A 196 4.26 -9.06 15.29
C PHE A 196 3.52 -9.81 16.41
N TYR A 197 3.33 -9.15 17.56
CA TYR A 197 2.61 -9.69 18.73
C TYR A 197 1.80 -8.57 19.39
N CYS A 198 0.50 -8.83 19.60
CA CYS A 198 -0.43 -7.90 20.27
C CYS A 198 -1.16 -8.55 21.45
N ASP A 199 -0.64 -9.65 21.98
CA ASP A 199 -1.25 -10.41 23.07
C ASP A 199 -1.30 -9.61 24.38
N ASN A 200 -0.33 -8.73 24.64
CA ASN A 200 -0.32 -7.88 25.84
C ASN A 200 -1.07 -6.54 25.68
N PHE A 201 -1.55 -6.23 24.47
CA PHE A 201 -2.27 -4.99 24.22
C PHE A 201 -3.59 -4.94 25.01
N LYS A 202 -3.92 -3.75 25.54
CA LYS A 202 -5.19 -3.46 26.20
C LYS A 202 -5.80 -2.22 25.57
N PRO A 203 -7.06 -2.27 25.10
CA PRO A 203 -7.76 -1.08 24.62
C PRO A 203 -7.77 0.00 25.69
N ASN A 204 -7.63 1.25 25.27
CA ASN A 204 -7.68 2.41 26.17
C ASN A 204 -9.07 2.70 26.76
N ASN A 205 -10.10 1.97 26.33
CA ASN A 205 -11.46 2.03 26.84
C ASN A 205 -11.89 0.60 27.24
N PRO A 206 -12.27 0.35 28.51
CA PRO A 206 -12.65 -1.00 28.96
C PRO A 206 -13.94 -1.54 28.31
N LYS A 207 -14.71 -0.70 27.61
CA LYS A 207 -15.90 -1.11 26.83
C LYS A 207 -15.57 -1.47 25.38
N SER A 208 -14.34 -1.27 24.95
CA SER A 208 -13.89 -1.52 23.59
C SER A 208 -13.27 -2.92 23.49
N PRO A 209 -13.59 -3.71 22.45
CA PRO A 209 -12.99 -5.02 22.26
C PRO A 209 -11.50 -4.92 21.89
N LYS A 210 -10.74 -5.97 22.20
CA LYS A 210 -9.32 -6.08 21.87
C LYS A 210 -9.13 -6.55 20.43
N MET A 211 -8.66 -5.66 19.57
CA MET A 211 -8.48 -5.90 18.14
C MET A 211 -7.03 -5.68 17.68
N TRP A 212 -6.57 -6.55 16.79
CA TRP A 212 -5.25 -6.53 16.18
C TRP A 212 -5.41 -6.27 14.68
N THR A 213 -5.17 -5.04 14.26
CA THR A 213 -5.46 -4.52 12.91
C THR A 213 -4.31 -4.69 11.94
N GLU A 214 -3.11 -4.95 12.43
CA GLU A 214 -1.98 -5.38 11.61
C GLU A 214 -1.14 -6.42 12.34
N ASN A 215 -1.45 -7.69 12.11
CA ASN A 215 -0.54 -8.79 12.39
C ASN A 215 0.44 -8.90 11.23
N TRP A 216 1.62 -8.33 11.44
CA TRP A 216 2.66 -8.26 10.42
C TRP A 216 3.13 -9.67 10.05
N THR A 217 2.65 -10.21 8.92
CA THR A 217 3.08 -11.53 8.45
C THR A 217 4.57 -11.52 8.15
N VAL A 218 5.12 -10.40 7.68
CA VAL A 218 6.56 -10.13 7.72
C VAL A 218 6.84 -8.62 7.73
N TRP A 219 7.91 -8.14 7.12
CA TRP A 219 8.12 -6.74 6.82
C TRP A 219 8.30 -6.52 5.31
N PHE A 220 8.11 -5.30 4.81
CA PHE A 220 8.35 -5.02 3.40
C PHE A 220 9.84 -5.11 3.04
N LYS A 221 10.14 -5.49 1.79
CA LYS A 221 11.50 -5.52 1.25
C LYS A 221 11.93 -4.14 0.76
N LEU A 222 13.17 -3.77 1.09
CA LEU A 222 13.87 -2.59 0.58
C LEU A 222 14.85 -2.99 -0.52
N TRP A 223 15.12 -2.10 -1.47
CA TRP A 223 16.19 -2.33 -2.44
C TRP A 223 17.54 -2.49 -1.76
N GLY A 224 18.30 -3.51 -2.15
CA GLY A 224 19.58 -3.87 -1.51
C GLY A 224 19.44 -4.60 -0.17
N SER A 225 18.23 -4.79 0.34
CA SER A 225 17.96 -5.64 1.49
C SER A 225 17.61 -7.06 1.04
N LYS A 226 17.87 -8.01 1.92
CA LYS A 226 17.50 -9.42 1.74
C LYS A 226 16.01 -9.66 1.93
N ASP A 227 15.58 -10.85 1.52
CA ASP A 227 14.18 -11.26 1.64
C ASP A 227 13.82 -11.44 3.12
N PRO A 228 12.81 -10.71 3.61
CA PRO A 228 12.28 -10.94 4.94
C PRO A 228 11.43 -12.20 4.97
N HIS A 229 11.51 -12.99 6.05
CA HIS A 229 10.70 -14.20 6.23
C HIS A 229 10.23 -14.35 7.67
N ARG A 230 8.98 -14.79 7.87
CA ARG A 230 8.43 -15.17 9.18
C ARG A 230 7.72 -16.52 9.05
N THR A 231 8.15 -17.48 9.86
CA THR A 231 7.57 -18.83 9.86
C THR A 231 6.09 -18.78 10.25
N ALA A 232 5.19 -19.49 9.54
CA ALA A 232 3.78 -19.46 9.98
C ALA A 232 3.52 -20.19 11.31
N GLU A 233 4.47 -20.97 11.84
CA GLU A 233 4.44 -21.50 13.21
C GLU A 233 4.44 -20.35 14.22
N ASP A 234 5.30 -19.35 14.02
CA ASP A 234 5.32 -18.15 14.87
C ASP A 234 4.07 -17.30 14.68
N ILE A 235 3.59 -17.11 13.45
CA ILE A 235 2.33 -16.40 13.17
C ILE A 235 1.17 -17.09 13.88
N ALA A 236 1.03 -18.41 13.72
CA ALA A 236 -0.03 -19.19 14.37
C ALA A 236 0.07 -19.11 15.90
N PHE A 237 1.29 -19.18 16.46
CA PHE A 237 1.52 -19.00 17.89
C PHE A 237 1.05 -17.62 18.37
N ALA A 238 1.44 -16.55 17.67
CA ALA A 238 1.07 -15.18 18.03
C ALA A 238 -0.45 -14.97 17.97
N VAL A 239 -1.12 -15.51 16.94
CA VAL A 239 -2.57 -15.45 16.77
C VAL A 239 -3.30 -16.24 17.87
N ALA A 240 -2.87 -17.48 18.14
CA ALA A 240 -3.46 -18.31 19.19
C ALA A 240 -3.35 -17.63 20.56
N ARG A 241 -2.17 -17.08 20.88
CA ARG A 241 -1.92 -16.35 22.12
C ARG A 241 -2.76 -15.07 22.23
N PHE A 242 -2.92 -14.33 21.13
CA PHE A 242 -3.78 -13.15 21.08
C PHE A 242 -5.24 -13.48 21.41
N PHE A 243 -5.83 -14.48 20.76
CA PHE A 243 -7.20 -14.93 21.02
C PHE A 243 -7.38 -15.52 22.42
N GLN A 244 -6.41 -16.31 22.90
CA GLN A 244 -6.42 -16.84 24.27
C GLN A 244 -6.47 -15.72 25.32
N MET A 245 -5.86 -14.57 25.04
CA MET A 245 -5.85 -13.39 25.90
C MET A 245 -7.00 -12.41 25.60
N GLY A 246 -8.13 -12.91 25.09
CA GLY A 246 -9.37 -12.14 24.89
C GLY A 246 -9.38 -11.26 23.64
N GLY A 247 -8.45 -11.49 22.70
CA GLY A 247 -8.52 -10.88 21.37
C GLY A 247 -9.76 -11.36 20.59
N VAL A 248 -10.30 -10.52 19.71
CA VAL A 248 -11.54 -10.84 18.97
C VAL A 248 -11.41 -10.69 17.46
N LEU A 249 -10.41 -9.93 17.01
CA LEU A 249 -10.18 -9.64 15.60
C LEU A 249 -8.68 -9.61 15.36
N ASN A 250 -8.22 -10.43 14.40
CA ASN A 250 -6.84 -10.48 13.95
C ASN A 250 -6.81 -10.26 12.43
N THR A 251 -6.14 -9.22 11.98
CA THR A 251 -5.93 -8.95 10.56
C THR A 251 -4.52 -9.35 10.15
N TYR A 252 -4.39 -10.30 9.22
CA TYR A 252 -3.10 -10.62 8.60
C TYR A 252 -2.69 -9.47 7.65
N TYR A 253 -1.67 -8.72 8.04
CA TYR A 253 -1.06 -7.67 7.24
C TYR A 253 0.31 -8.18 6.75
N MET A 254 0.46 -8.71 5.53
CA MET A 254 -0.54 -8.84 4.47
C MET A 254 -1.04 -10.28 4.33
N TYR A 255 -2.31 -10.45 3.95
CA TYR A 255 -2.80 -11.74 3.48
C TYR A 255 -2.53 -11.94 2.00
N HIS A 256 -2.65 -10.86 1.22
CA HIS A 256 -2.12 -10.73 -0.14
C HIS A 256 -1.41 -9.39 -0.26
N GLY A 257 -0.10 -9.42 -0.50
CA GLY A 257 0.71 -8.22 -0.58
C GLY A 257 0.69 -7.56 -1.96
N GLY A 258 0.85 -8.37 -3.02
CA GLY A 258 0.78 -7.98 -4.43
C GLY A 258 1.96 -7.14 -4.93
N THR A 259 1.73 -6.35 -5.98
CA THR A 259 2.76 -5.56 -6.65
C THR A 259 2.45 -4.07 -6.55
N LYS A 260 3.49 -3.24 -6.33
CA LYS A 260 3.38 -1.78 -6.45
C LYS A 260 3.62 -1.37 -7.91
N LEU A 261 2.53 -1.23 -8.65
CA LEU A 261 2.53 -0.88 -10.08
C LEU A 261 2.71 0.62 -10.28
N GLY A 262 3.45 1.02 -11.31
CA GLY A 262 3.63 2.44 -11.61
C GLY A 262 4.90 3.03 -10.98
N CYS A 263 4.86 4.34 -10.74
CA CYS A 263 5.92 5.08 -10.05
C CYS A 263 5.40 5.97 -8.92
N THR A 264 4.10 5.89 -8.61
CA THR A 264 3.44 6.65 -7.54
C THR A 264 3.07 5.79 -6.34
N SER A 265 3.16 4.46 -6.45
CA SER A 265 2.78 3.50 -5.43
C SER A 265 3.87 3.18 -4.40
N ASP A 266 5.12 3.57 -4.67
CA ASP A 266 6.27 3.14 -3.86
C ASP A 266 6.56 4.13 -2.73
N GLY A 267 6.66 3.60 -1.51
CA GLY A 267 7.33 4.28 -0.42
C GLY A 267 8.85 4.31 -0.63
N LEU A 268 9.54 5.14 0.15
CA LEU A 268 10.97 5.38 0.05
C LEU A 268 11.79 4.07 0.04
N TYR A 269 12.49 3.82 -1.07
CA TYR A 269 13.35 2.63 -1.29
C TYR A 269 12.67 1.25 -1.18
N ILE A 270 11.34 1.18 -1.14
CA ILE A 270 10.61 -0.09 -1.13
C ILE A 270 10.67 -0.74 -2.52
N THR A 271 10.86 -2.06 -2.59
CA THR A 271 10.88 -2.81 -3.86
C THR A 271 9.55 -2.75 -4.60
N ALA A 272 9.48 -3.00 -5.90
CA ALA A 272 8.17 -3.08 -6.60
C ALA A 272 7.31 -4.23 -6.03
N SER A 273 7.90 -5.41 -5.86
CA SER A 273 7.27 -6.52 -5.14
C SER A 273 6.85 -6.07 -3.74
N TYR A 274 5.62 -6.39 -3.37
CA TYR A 274 5.09 -6.26 -2.02
C TYR A 274 4.61 -7.61 -1.51
N ASP A 275 5.22 -8.71 -1.93
CA ASP A 275 4.85 -10.09 -1.59
C ASP A 275 4.53 -10.27 -0.09
N TYR A 276 5.42 -9.75 0.77
CA TYR A 276 5.24 -9.72 2.23
C TYR A 276 5.20 -11.12 2.87
N ASP A 277 5.77 -12.14 2.21
CA ASP A 277 5.74 -13.54 2.67
C ASP A 277 4.33 -13.93 3.09
N ALA A 278 3.36 -13.45 2.30
CA ALA A 278 1.95 -13.47 2.63
C ALA A 278 1.35 -14.85 2.32
N SER A 279 0.16 -15.10 2.88
CA SER A 279 -0.58 -16.35 2.63
C SER A 279 -0.83 -16.60 1.14
N LEU A 280 -1.08 -15.50 0.41
CA LEU A 280 -1.11 -15.45 -1.05
C LEU A 280 0.11 -14.65 -1.52
N ASP A 281 0.94 -15.25 -2.37
CA ASP A 281 2.14 -14.59 -2.90
C ASP A 281 1.79 -13.39 -3.80
N GLU A 282 2.81 -12.66 -4.26
CA GLU A 282 2.65 -11.54 -5.20
C GLU A 282 1.72 -11.84 -6.40
N PHE A 283 1.71 -13.10 -6.86
CA PHE A 283 0.94 -13.55 -8.02
C PHE A 283 -0.43 -14.17 -7.65
N GLY A 284 -0.75 -14.26 -6.36
CA GLY A 284 -1.99 -14.81 -5.85
C GLY A 284 -1.99 -16.33 -5.67
N ASN A 285 -0.83 -17.00 -5.72
CA ASN A 285 -0.74 -18.44 -5.43
C ASN A 285 -0.76 -18.69 -3.93
N GLN A 286 -1.35 -19.82 -3.52
CA GLN A 286 -1.28 -20.27 -2.14
C GLN A 286 0.12 -20.76 -1.84
N PHE A 287 0.75 -20.21 -0.80
CA PHE A 287 2.13 -20.54 -0.49
C PHE A 287 2.27 -21.89 0.24
N ALA A 288 3.18 -22.72 -0.24
CA ALA A 288 3.83 -23.78 0.54
C ALA A 288 5.24 -23.29 0.90
N LYS A 289 5.41 -22.86 2.16
CA LYS A 289 6.57 -22.12 2.69
C LYS A 289 7.94 -22.58 2.15
N GLN A 290 8.73 -21.65 1.63
CA GLN A 290 10.20 -21.73 1.58
C GLN A 290 10.80 -20.51 2.28
N ALA A 291 11.85 -20.75 3.07
CA ALA A 291 12.47 -19.77 3.97
C ALA A 291 13.70 -19.11 3.34
N ASN A 292 13.91 -17.82 3.56
CA ASN A 292 15.22 -17.15 3.52
C ASN A 292 15.22 -15.89 4.44
N GLY A 293 16.25 -15.71 5.28
CA GLY A 293 16.20 -14.89 6.50
C GLY A 293 16.61 -13.41 6.45
N LEU A 294 16.25 -12.65 7.50
CA LEU A 294 16.20 -11.16 7.61
C LEU A 294 17.27 -10.49 8.54
N GLN A 295 17.61 -9.22 8.24
CA GLN A 295 18.47 -8.24 8.94
C GLN A 295 18.46 -6.93 8.14
N LEU A 296 18.30 -5.82 8.87
CA LEU A 296 18.03 -4.45 8.41
C LEU A 296 19.29 -3.65 8.01
N VAL A 297 19.09 -2.70 7.08
CA VAL A 297 19.89 -1.47 6.97
C VAL A 297 19.01 -0.34 7.52
N ASN A 298 19.41 0.25 8.65
CA ASN A 298 18.84 1.49 9.15
C ASN A 298 19.62 2.67 8.56
N GLY A 299 18.92 3.55 7.85
CA GLY A 299 19.45 4.81 7.35
C GLY A 299 18.30 5.64 6.78
N ASP A 300 17.65 6.43 7.63
CA ASP A 300 16.57 7.37 7.23
C ASP A 300 17.11 8.67 6.62
N ASP A 301 18.43 8.74 6.41
CA ASP A 301 19.16 9.87 5.87
C ASP A 301 19.87 9.45 4.59
N TYR A 302 19.17 9.58 3.45
CA TYR A 302 19.73 9.35 2.12
C TYR A 302 20.43 10.61 1.60
N SER A 303 21.23 11.26 2.46
CA SER A 303 22.19 12.27 2.04
C SER A 303 23.40 11.57 1.42
N PHE A 304 23.81 12.03 0.24
CA PHE A 304 25.00 11.51 -0.42
C PHE A 304 25.82 12.67 -0.96
N GLU A 305 27.14 12.55 -0.82
CA GLU A 305 28.10 13.39 -1.51
C GLU A 305 28.49 12.68 -2.81
N PHE A 306 28.49 13.41 -3.92
CA PHE A 306 28.91 12.90 -5.22
C PHE A 306 30.13 13.67 -5.70
N GLU A 307 31.29 13.02 -5.65
CA GLU A 307 32.54 13.53 -6.19
C GLU A 307 32.97 12.66 -7.37
N LYS A 308 33.15 13.26 -8.55
CA LYS A 308 33.63 12.57 -9.75
C LYS A 308 34.52 13.50 -10.57
N PRO A 309 35.67 13.01 -11.08
CA PRO A 309 36.47 13.77 -12.03
C PRO A 309 35.66 14.10 -13.29
N VAL A 310 35.73 15.35 -13.73
CA VAL A 310 35.10 15.85 -14.96
C VAL A 310 36.15 16.47 -15.89
N SER A 311 35.97 16.29 -17.19
CA SER A 311 36.74 16.99 -18.21
C SER A 311 35.98 18.23 -18.66
N LEU A 312 36.66 19.37 -18.68
CA LEU A 312 36.10 20.65 -19.11
C LEU A 312 36.88 21.17 -20.32
N GLU A 313 36.16 21.69 -21.30
CA GLU A 313 36.75 22.29 -22.50
C GLU A 313 36.91 23.81 -22.33
N PRO A 314 37.86 24.46 -23.04
CA PRO A 314 37.91 25.92 -23.08
C PRO A 314 36.59 26.52 -23.56
N GLY A 315 36.03 27.46 -22.79
CA GLY A 315 34.78 28.14 -23.10
C GLY A 315 33.60 27.71 -22.23
N ALA A 316 32.39 27.89 -22.75
CA ALA A 316 31.16 27.57 -22.01
C ALA A 316 30.96 26.05 -21.93
N ASN A 317 30.79 25.53 -20.71
CA ASN A 317 30.50 24.12 -20.45
C ASN A 317 29.09 23.99 -19.87
N THR A 318 28.37 22.93 -20.24
CA THR A 318 27.06 22.59 -19.65
C THR A 318 27.22 21.43 -18.69
N ILE A 319 26.86 21.65 -17.42
CA ILE A 319 26.81 20.61 -16.39
C ILE A 319 25.34 20.24 -16.17
N SER A 320 25.00 18.99 -16.44
CA SER A 320 23.63 18.47 -16.24
C SER A 320 23.63 17.49 -15.08
N LEU A 321 22.82 17.79 -14.05
CA LEU A 321 22.65 16.93 -12.88
C LEU A 321 21.28 16.26 -12.96
N LEU A 322 21.27 14.93 -13.08
CA LEU A 322 20.05 14.14 -13.02
C LEU A 322 19.79 13.69 -11.58
N SER A 323 18.79 14.29 -10.94
CA SER A 323 18.27 13.84 -9.65
C SER A 323 17.08 12.91 -9.86
N ALA A 324 17.09 11.74 -9.22
CA ALA A 324 16.01 10.76 -9.33
C ALA A 324 15.51 10.33 -7.95
N THR A 325 14.21 10.42 -7.74
CA THR A 325 13.53 10.00 -6.51
C THR A 325 13.07 8.54 -6.61
N ILE A 326 13.35 7.73 -5.59
CA ILE A 326 12.95 6.31 -5.52
C ILE A 326 11.94 6.13 -4.39
N GLY A 327 10.69 6.45 -4.69
CA GLY A 327 9.64 6.58 -3.69
C GLY A 327 9.81 7.82 -2.81
N LEU A 328 8.76 8.19 -2.08
CA LEU A 328 8.79 9.30 -1.12
C LEU A 328 8.70 8.76 0.31
N PRO A 329 9.26 9.48 1.30
CA PRO A 329 9.05 9.15 2.71
C PRO A 329 7.56 9.01 3.00
N ASN A 330 7.18 7.97 3.76
CA ASN A 330 5.78 7.61 4.01
C ASN A 330 5.50 7.29 5.50
N TYR A 331 6.47 7.53 6.38
CA TYR A 331 6.33 7.32 7.82
C TYR A 331 7.34 8.19 8.60
N GLY A 332 6.98 8.56 9.83
CA GLY A 332 7.83 9.29 10.77
C GLY A 332 7.37 10.74 11.03
N PHE A 333 7.87 11.33 12.11
CA PHE A 333 7.59 12.72 12.44
C PHE A 333 8.08 13.66 11.34
N LYS A 334 7.20 14.53 10.82
CA LYS A 334 7.48 15.51 9.75
C LYS A 334 8.15 14.90 8.50
N TYR A 335 7.80 13.67 8.14
CA TYR A 335 8.42 13.01 6.99
C TYR A 335 8.17 13.75 5.67
N ASP A 336 7.06 14.48 5.57
CA ASP A 336 6.62 15.31 4.44
C ASP A 336 7.48 16.56 4.26
N MET A 337 8.12 17.02 5.34
CA MET A 337 9.06 18.14 5.32
C MET A 337 10.47 17.69 4.90
N LYS A 338 10.69 16.38 4.69
CA LYS A 338 12.00 15.88 4.23
C LYS A 338 12.23 16.35 2.78
N PRO A 339 13.30 17.10 2.51
CA PRO A 339 13.59 17.56 1.16
C PRO A 339 13.92 16.39 0.24
N THR A 340 13.64 16.55 -1.06
CA THR A 340 14.06 15.60 -2.09
C THR A 340 14.79 16.32 -3.23
N GLY A 341 15.79 15.64 -3.78
CA GLY A 341 16.65 16.20 -4.83
C GLY A 341 17.78 17.08 -4.30
N LEU A 342 18.25 18.00 -5.14
CA LEU A 342 19.42 18.85 -4.87
C LEU A 342 19.04 20.04 -3.98
N VAL A 343 18.87 19.80 -2.68
CA VAL A 343 18.46 20.81 -1.69
C VAL A 343 19.57 21.06 -0.68
N GLY A 344 19.94 22.33 -0.48
CA GLY A 344 20.84 22.77 0.60
C GLY A 344 22.34 22.48 0.43
N GLY A 345 22.73 21.63 -0.52
CA GLY A 345 24.13 21.29 -0.80
C GLY A 345 24.80 22.22 -1.82
N ALA A 346 26.10 22.50 -1.61
CA ALA A 346 26.91 23.24 -2.56
C ALA A 346 27.26 22.39 -3.80
N VAL A 347 27.28 23.00 -4.98
CA VAL A 347 27.81 22.39 -6.20
C VAL A 347 29.17 22.99 -6.47
N LEU A 348 30.23 22.22 -6.23
CA LEU A 348 31.61 22.71 -6.28
C LEU A 348 32.38 22.08 -7.45
N LEU A 349 33.22 22.87 -8.11
CA LEU A 349 34.34 22.34 -8.90
C LEU A 349 35.61 22.40 -8.06
N ILE A 350 36.24 21.26 -7.88
CA ILE A 350 37.47 21.11 -7.10
C ILE A 350 38.59 20.81 -8.08
N ASN A 351 39.62 21.65 -8.11
CA ASN A 351 40.80 21.38 -8.94
C ASN A 351 41.77 20.42 -8.20
N PRO A 352 42.79 19.86 -8.88
CA PRO A 352 43.77 18.97 -8.24
C PRO A 352 44.57 19.60 -7.08
N ALA A 353 44.66 20.92 -7.03
CA ALA A 353 45.27 21.68 -5.93
C ALA A 353 44.30 21.99 -4.78
N LYS A 354 43.07 21.42 -4.81
CA LYS A 354 41.98 21.64 -3.84
C LYS A 354 41.43 23.07 -3.79
N ASN A 355 41.67 23.87 -4.82
CA ASN A 355 40.94 25.13 -4.98
C ASN A 355 39.52 24.83 -5.45
N MET A 356 38.57 25.54 -4.86
CA MET A 356 37.14 25.33 -5.08
C MET A 356 36.53 26.51 -5.82
N ILE A 357 35.72 26.22 -6.83
CA ILE A 357 34.81 27.18 -7.47
C ILE A 357 33.40 26.77 -7.09
N ASP A 358 32.66 27.68 -6.45
CA ASP A 358 31.27 27.44 -6.09
C ASP A 358 30.35 27.79 -7.28
N LEU A 359 29.67 26.77 -7.81
CA LEU A 359 28.68 26.90 -8.88
C LEU A 359 27.25 27.03 -8.35
N THR A 360 27.05 26.95 -7.03
CA THR A 360 25.75 27.07 -6.39
C THR A 360 24.97 28.34 -6.79
N PRO A 361 25.58 29.55 -6.88
CA PRO A 361 24.85 30.78 -7.21
C PRO A 361 24.53 30.93 -8.70
N ASN A 362 25.01 30.05 -9.59
CA ASN A 362 24.76 30.15 -11.02
C ASN A 362 23.26 29.95 -11.34
N THR A 363 22.79 30.61 -12.40
CA THR A 363 21.42 30.41 -12.91
C THR A 363 21.20 28.94 -13.29
N ARG A 364 20.13 28.34 -12.76
CA ARG A 364 19.76 26.94 -13.01
C ARG A 364 18.57 26.86 -13.95
N SER A 365 18.65 25.97 -14.93
CA SER A 365 17.51 25.54 -15.73
C SER A 365 17.01 24.19 -15.23
N TYR A 366 15.69 23.99 -15.18
CA TYR A 366 15.07 22.76 -14.69
C TYR A 366 14.26 22.09 -15.79
N GLY A 367 14.50 20.80 -15.99
CA GLY A 367 13.66 19.91 -16.79
C GLY A 367 13.03 18.87 -15.87
N VAL A 368 11.73 18.64 -16.02
CA VAL A 368 11.01 17.60 -15.28
C VAL A 368 10.81 16.40 -16.21
N GLY A 369 11.09 15.20 -15.71
CA GLY A 369 10.88 13.94 -16.42
C GLY A 369 11.90 13.64 -17.53
N LEU A 370 11.65 12.55 -18.25
CA LEU A 370 12.49 12.10 -19.37
C LEU A 370 11.78 12.35 -20.69
N ASP A 371 12.50 12.81 -21.71
CA ASP A 371 11.94 13.12 -23.03
C ASP A 371 11.24 11.90 -23.67
N GLY A 372 11.79 10.70 -23.44
CA GLY A 372 11.20 9.42 -23.85
C GLY A 372 9.79 9.18 -23.27
N GLU A 373 9.52 9.66 -22.05
CA GLU A 373 8.21 9.52 -21.39
C GLU A 373 7.26 10.66 -21.78
N LEU A 374 7.73 11.91 -21.70
CA LEU A 374 6.86 13.08 -21.79
C LEU A 374 6.54 13.46 -23.24
N SER A 375 7.56 13.75 -24.04
CA SER A 375 7.39 14.24 -25.41
C SER A 375 7.18 13.08 -26.37
N GLN A 376 8.01 12.04 -26.24
CA GLN A 376 8.04 10.94 -27.20
C GLN A 376 7.03 9.83 -26.87
N ARG A 377 6.62 9.68 -25.61
CA ARG A 377 5.70 8.62 -25.14
C ARG A 377 6.10 7.23 -25.60
N LEU A 378 7.40 6.89 -25.54
CA LEU A 378 7.95 5.65 -26.12
C LEU A 378 7.40 4.36 -25.49
N PHE A 379 6.83 4.45 -24.29
CA PHE A 379 6.14 3.34 -23.63
C PHE A 379 4.77 3.02 -24.27
N ASP A 380 4.13 3.98 -24.94
CA ASP A 380 2.80 3.84 -25.54
C ASP A 380 2.90 3.10 -26.89
N PRO A 381 2.23 1.93 -27.06
CA PRO A 381 2.17 1.24 -28.34
C PRO A 381 1.63 2.10 -29.50
N LYS A 382 0.87 3.15 -29.18
CA LYS A 382 0.28 4.09 -30.16
C LYS A 382 1.13 5.36 -30.36
N SER A 383 2.32 5.43 -29.79
CA SER A 383 3.17 6.61 -29.96
C SER A 383 3.57 6.81 -31.42
N PRO A 384 3.44 8.05 -31.97
CA PRO A 384 3.90 8.36 -33.31
C PRO A 384 5.44 8.27 -33.44
N ASN A 385 6.15 8.28 -32.31
CA ASN A 385 7.61 8.19 -32.26
C ASN A 385 8.10 6.74 -32.08
N GLY A 386 7.21 5.74 -32.18
CA GLY A 386 7.59 4.32 -32.01
C GLY A 386 8.60 3.80 -33.05
N ASN A 387 8.81 4.50 -34.16
CA ASN A 387 9.76 4.10 -35.20
C ASN A 387 11.24 4.35 -34.84
N VAL A 388 11.52 4.96 -33.68
CA VAL A 388 12.90 5.17 -33.21
C VAL A 388 13.61 3.86 -32.82
N PHE A 389 12.84 2.79 -32.55
CA PHE A 389 13.39 1.49 -32.20
C PHE A 389 13.95 0.79 -33.44
N LYS A 390 15.21 0.35 -33.35
CA LYS A 390 15.90 -0.40 -34.41
C LYS A 390 16.17 -1.83 -33.95
N ALA A 391 15.85 -2.81 -34.80
CA ALA A 391 16.23 -4.20 -34.59
C ALA A 391 17.72 -4.42 -34.88
N GLY A 392 18.34 -5.39 -34.22
CA GLY A 392 19.74 -5.75 -34.41
C GLY A 392 20.53 -5.77 -33.11
N GLN A 393 21.84 -5.48 -33.19
CA GLN A 393 22.71 -5.46 -32.02
C GLN A 393 22.30 -4.34 -31.06
N VAL A 394 21.95 -4.74 -29.84
CA VAL A 394 21.45 -3.84 -28.80
C VAL A 394 22.63 -3.26 -28.02
N PRO A 395 22.71 -1.93 -27.80
CA PRO A 395 23.78 -1.34 -27.00
C PRO A 395 23.74 -1.83 -25.54
N THR A 396 24.90 -2.25 -25.03
CA THR A 396 25.10 -2.64 -23.62
C THR A 396 25.87 -1.57 -22.87
N GLY A 397 25.66 -1.45 -21.55
CA GLY A 397 26.40 -0.50 -20.71
C GLY A 397 26.13 0.98 -21.01
N ARG A 398 25.08 1.30 -21.78
CA ARG A 398 24.68 2.68 -22.05
C ARG A 398 23.64 3.16 -21.03
N PRO A 399 23.88 4.28 -20.33
CA PRO A 399 22.86 4.90 -19.50
C PRO A 399 21.77 5.54 -20.37
N MET A 400 20.58 5.72 -19.80
CA MET A 400 19.47 6.46 -20.41
C MET A 400 19.04 5.93 -21.79
N PHE A 401 18.95 4.60 -21.93
CA PHE A 401 18.57 3.95 -23.18
C PHE A 401 17.20 3.25 -23.06
N TRP A 402 16.42 3.29 -24.13
CA TRP A 402 15.12 2.60 -24.22
C TRP A 402 15.25 1.29 -24.99
N TYR A 403 14.73 0.21 -24.40
CA TYR A 403 14.63 -1.10 -25.04
C TYR A 403 13.17 -1.44 -25.28
N LYS A 404 12.90 -2.19 -26.37
CA LYS A 404 11.56 -2.69 -26.71
C LYS A 404 11.67 -4.13 -27.21
N ALA A 405 10.78 -4.97 -26.71
CA ALA A 405 10.61 -6.35 -27.15
C ALA A 405 9.12 -6.66 -27.34
N ALA A 406 8.81 -7.59 -28.24
CA ALA A 406 7.48 -8.17 -28.37
C ALA A 406 7.44 -9.51 -27.63
N MET A 407 6.36 -9.76 -26.91
CA MET A 407 6.15 -10.99 -26.13
C MET A 407 4.82 -11.64 -26.54
N GLY A 408 4.64 -12.91 -26.16
CA GLY A 408 3.38 -13.64 -26.37
C GLY A 408 2.25 -13.17 -25.45
N THR A 409 1.13 -13.89 -25.47
CA THR A 409 -0.09 -13.55 -24.71
C THR A 409 -0.25 -14.28 -23.39
N GLU A 410 0.61 -15.26 -23.10
CA GLU A 410 0.59 -16.01 -21.84
C GLU A 410 1.02 -15.14 -20.65
N PRO A 411 0.58 -15.44 -19.42
CA PRO A 411 1.12 -14.82 -18.22
C PRO A 411 2.63 -15.05 -18.14
N VAL A 412 3.40 -13.97 -17.94
CA VAL A 412 4.86 -14.01 -17.88
C VAL A 412 5.36 -13.19 -16.70
N VAL A 413 6.49 -13.63 -16.13
CA VAL A 413 7.36 -12.80 -15.31
C VAL A 413 8.45 -12.24 -16.21
N VAL A 414 8.70 -10.93 -16.14
CA VAL A 414 9.78 -10.30 -16.89
C VAL A 414 11.06 -10.39 -16.06
N ASP A 415 11.98 -11.26 -16.48
CA ASP A 415 13.32 -11.31 -15.90
C ASP A 415 14.14 -10.10 -16.38
N LEU A 416 14.51 -9.25 -15.42
CA LEU A 416 15.31 -8.05 -15.64
C LEU A 416 16.75 -8.20 -15.13
N LEU A 417 17.17 -9.43 -14.77
CA LEU A 417 18.56 -9.70 -14.42
C LEU A 417 19.51 -9.29 -15.57
N GLY A 418 20.66 -8.74 -15.20
CA GLY A 418 21.61 -8.14 -16.15
C GLY A 418 21.31 -6.69 -16.53
N MET A 419 20.15 -6.14 -16.15
CA MET A 419 19.89 -4.70 -16.24
C MET A 419 20.47 -3.94 -15.04
N GLY A 420 20.51 -2.61 -15.13
CA GLY A 420 20.94 -1.71 -14.06
C GLY A 420 19.78 -1.29 -13.14
N LYS A 421 19.25 -0.09 -13.39
CA LYS A 421 18.03 0.47 -12.80
C LYS A 421 17.07 0.78 -13.94
N VAL A 422 15.85 0.27 -13.86
CA VAL A 422 14.88 0.27 -14.96
C VAL A 422 13.50 0.69 -14.47
N HIS A 423 12.75 1.35 -15.34
CA HIS A 423 11.29 1.44 -15.27
C HIS A 423 10.78 0.68 -16.48
N ALA A 424 9.83 -0.24 -16.30
CA ALA A 424 9.34 -1.10 -17.36
C ALA A 424 7.84 -0.91 -17.60
N TRP A 425 7.43 -1.15 -18.85
CA TRP A 425 6.04 -1.08 -19.31
C TRP A 425 5.68 -2.31 -20.14
N VAL A 426 4.44 -2.76 -20.00
CA VAL A 426 3.83 -3.80 -20.85
C VAL A 426 2.57 -3.20 -21.47
N ASN A 427 2.52 -3.14 -22.81
CA ASN A 427 1.38 -2.60 -23.56
C ASN A 427 0.95 -1.19 -23.08
N GLY A 428 1.93 -0.31 -22.82
CA GLY A 428 1.69 1.05 -22.34
C GLY A 428 1.37 1.17 -20.85
N LYS A 429 1.23 0.06 -20.13
CA LYS A 429 1.00 0.06 -18.68
C LYS A 429 2.32 -0.13 -17.95
N SER A 430 2.64 0.79 -17.06
CA SER A 430 3.83 0.68 -16.21
C SER A 430 3.70 -0.53 -15.28
N ILE A 431 4.71 -1.40 -15.29
CA ILE A 431 4.81 -2.54 -14.37
C ILE A 431 5.71 -2.27 -13.17
N GLY A 432 6.28 -1.06 -13.05
CA GLY A 432 7.03 -0.64 -11.86
C GLY A 432 8.48 -0.28 -12.11
N ARG A 433 9.17 0.05 -11.02
CA ARG A 433 10.62 0.30 -10.96
C ARG A 433 11.37 -0.94 -10.51
N TYR A 434 12.52 -1.20 -11.12
CA TYR A 434 13.33 -2.39 -10.86
C TYR A 434 14.81 -2.00 -10.73
N LEU A 435 15.46 -2.43 -9.65
CA LEU A 435 16.89 -2.19 -9.41
C LEU A 435 17.66 -3.53 -9.29
N PRO A 436 17.70 -4.37 -10.35
CA PRO A 436 18.37 -5.68 -10.30
C PRO A 436 19.89 -5.60 -10.03
N ALA A 437 20.54 -4.48 -10.35
CA ALA A 437 21.95 -4.29 -10.02
C ALA A 437 22.21 -3.97 -8.53
N GLN A 438 21.17 -3.65 -7.74
CA GLN A 438 21.32 -3.42 -6.30
C GLN A 438 21.16 -4.76 -5.55
N ILE A 439 22.29 -5.47 -5.43
CA ILE A 439 22.35 -6.81 -4.86
C ILE A 439 22.16 -6.76 -3.34
N ALA A 440 21.40 -7.72 -2.80
CA ALA A 440 21.22 -7.88 -1.36
C ALA A 440 22.51 -8.37 -0.69
N ASP A 441 22.82 -7.82 0.50
CA ASP A 441 23.94 -8.30 1.31
C ASP A 441 23.69 -9.75 1.79
N SER A 442 24.67 -10.62 1.57
CA SER A 442 24.62 -12.06 1.89
C SER A 442 25.22 -12.40 3.27
N LYS A 443 25.87 -11.45 3.95
CA LYS A 443 26.71 -11.70 5.13
C LYS A 443 25.96 -12.25 6.35
N TYR A 444 24.63 -12.15 6.38
CA TYR A 444 23.79 -12.52 7.54
C TYR A 444 22.57 -13.37 7.17
N CYS A 445 22.60 -14.09 6.05
CA CYS A 445 21.57 -15.08 5.71
C CYS A 445 21.86 -16.40 6.46
N SER A 446 21.40 -16.52 7.70
CA SER A 446 21.37 -17.82 8.38
C SER A 446 20.30 -18.70 7.74
N ASN A 447 20.66 -19.90 7.30
CA ASN A 447 19.71 -20.92 6.84
C ASN A 447 18.89 -21.54 7.98
N ILE A 448 19.12 -21.09 9.23
CA ILE A 448 18.49 -21.60 10.44
C ILE A 448 17.67 -20.46 11.04
N CYS A 449 16.35 -20.60 11.02
CA CYS A 449 15.41 -19.81 11.80
C CYS A 449 14.67 -20.75 12.77
N ASP A 450 14.57 -20.36 14.04
CA ASP A 450 13.85 -21.12 15.08
C ASP A 450 12.60 -20.35 15.51
N TYR A 451 11.44 -20.87 15.15
CA TYR A 451 10.13 -20.28 15.44
C TYR A 451 9.81 -20.18 16.94
N ARG A 452 10.56 -20.87 17.81
CA ARG A 452 10.27 -20.94 19.26
C ARG A 452 10.68 -19.68 20.03
N SER A 453 11.37 -18.75 19.39
CA SER A 453 11.82 -17.49 19.99
C SER A 453 11.06 -16.29 19.43
N HIS A 454 11.05 -15.18 20.17
CA HIS A 454 10.44 -13.94 19.68
C HIS A 454 11.06 -13.53 18.33
N TYR A 455 10.19 -13.32 17.35
CA TYR A 455 10.55 -12.82 16.04
C TYR A 455 11.32 -11.50 16.16
N LYS A 456 12.43 -11.41 15.41
CA LYS A 456 13.24 -10.21 15.29
C LYS A 456 13.27 -9.79 13.82
N LYS A 457 12.84 -8.56 13.59
CA LYS A 457 12.90 -7.88 12.30
C LYS A 457 14.32 -7.54 11.90
#